data_AF-K7LCE8-F1
#
_entry.id   AF-K7LCE8-F1
#
_cell.length_a   1.000
_cell.length_b   1.000
_cell.length_c   1.000
_cell.angle_alpha   90.00
_cell.angle_beta   90.00
_cell.angle_gamma   90.00
#
_symmetry.space_group_name_H-M   'P 1'
#
loop_
_entity.id
_entity.type
_entity.pdbx_description
1 polymer ?
#
loop_
_entity_poly.entity_id
_entity_poly.type
_entity_poly.pdbx_seq_one_letter_code
_entity_poly.pdbx_strand_id
1 'polypeptide(L)'
;MDLKENCTYVMHNFKVLKNNGQYRVCDHQFKLVFIGVTVVRECVLGDIPFRKYRFAGFADVVAGQFERGLLVDVIGVVEEVVFRQVSGKGRRVVFKLKDLSQQLLSCTLWDDYCLQFLKFLDDYEGDGPITVLLSHCRIKEAQDISSS
;
A
#
# COMPACT_ATOMS: atom_id res chain seq x y z
N MET A 1 -24.36 -4.41 -0.38
CA MET A 1 -24.25 -3.30 0.58
C MET A 1 -23.06 -2.51 0.12
N ASP A 2 -23.27 -1.26 -0.26
CA ASP A 2 -22.25 -0.51 -0.98
C ASP A 2 -21.73 0.59 -0.06
N LEU A 3 -20.56 0.34 0.52
CA LEU A 3 -19.83 1.35 1.27
C LEU A 3 -19.14 2.30 0.30
N LYS A 4 -19.21 3.59 0.60
CA LYS A 4 -18.47 4.61 -0.14
C LYS A 4 -17.24 5.01 0.66
N GLU A 5 -16.12 5.16 -0.05
CA GLU A 5 -14.93 5.75 0.55
C GLU A 5 -15.23 7.17 1.06
N ASN A 6 -14.54 7.58 2.12
CA ASN A 6 -14.68 8.88 2.77
C ASN A 6 -16.05 9.14 3.44
N CYS A 7 -16.92 8.14 3.54
CA CYS A 7 -18.12 8.19 4.38
C CYS A 7 -17.89 7.49 5.73
N THR A 8 -18.58 7.95 6.77
CA THR A 8 -18.58 7.35 8.10
C THR A 8 -19.87 6.55 8.32
N TYR A 9 -19.77 5.43 9.04
CA TYR A 9 -20.86 4.48 9.19
C TYR A 9 -20.93 3.93 10.61
N VAL A 10 -22.14 3.67 11.09
CA VAL A 10 -22.40 2.86 12.28
C VAL A 10 -22.76 1.44 11.84
N MET A 11 -22.03 0.46 12.36
CA MET A 11 -22.26 -0.96 12.10
C MET A 11 -22.80 -1.65 13.36
N HIS A 12 -23.88 -2.41 13.19
CA HIS A 12 -24.49 -3.25 14.22
C HIS A 12 -24.48 -4.73 13.79
N ASN A 13 -24.53 -5.63 14.77
CA ASN A 13 -24.62 -7.08 14.57
C ASN A 13 -23.48 -7.63 13.68
N PHE A 14 -22.24 -7.45 14.13
CA PHE A 14 -21.04 -7.96 13.45
C PHE A 14 -20.38 -9.07 14.27
N LYS A 15 -19.49 -9.84 13.63
CA LYS A 15 -18.59 -10.75 14.33
C LYS A 15 -17.21 -10.12 14.47
N VAL A 16 -16.58 -10.38 15.62
CA VAL A 16 -15.18 -10.08 15.88
C VAL A 16 -14.41 -11.39 15.73
N LEU A 17 -13.49 -11.46 14.77
CA LEU A 17 -12.65 -12.64 14.53
C LEU A 17 -11.17 -12.27 14.69
N LYS A 18 -10.31 -13.28 14.89
CA LYS A 18 -8.86 -13.08 14.85
C LYS A 18 -8.42 -12.57 13.48
N ASN A 19 -7.55 -11.58 13.47
CA ASN A 19 -6.95 -11.02 12.27
C ASN A 19 -5.68 -11.80 11.90
N ASN A 20 -5.82 -13.08 11.54
CA ASN A 20 -4.69 -13.96 11.18
C ASN A 20 -4.66 -14.27 9.67
N GLY A 21 -5.13 -13.33 8.84
CA GLY A 21 -5.11 -13.50 7.38
C GLY A 21 -3.69 -13.54 6.82
N GLN A 22 -3.52 -14.10 5.61
CA GLN A 22 -2.24 -14.09 4.90
C GLN A 22 -1.72 -12.66 4.67
N TYR A 23 -2.64 -11.72 4.43
CA TYR A 23 -2.36 -10.29 4.35
C TYR A 23 -3.26 -9.55 5.33
N ARG A 24 -2.66 -8.63 6.10
CA ARG A 24 -3.35 -7.82 7.10
C ARG A 24 -3.12 -6.35 6.78
N VAL A 25 -4.20 -5.58 6.78
CA VAL A 25 -4.16 -4.13 6.52
C VAL A 25 -3.76 -3.34 7.78
N CYS A 26 -3.96 -3.93 8.96
CA CYS A 26 -3.53 -3.38 10.23
C CYS A 26 -3.02 -4.51 11.16
N ASP A 27 -2.23 -4.14 12.15
CA ASP A 27 -1.63 -5.02 13.16
C ASP A 27 -2.57 -5.35 14.33
N HIS A 28 -3.82 -4.84 14.29
CA HIS A 28 -4.79 -5.14 15.32
C HIS A 28 -5.11 -6.65 15.34
N GLN A 29 -5.15 -7.24 16.54
CA GLN A 29 -5.32 -8.70 16.73
C GLN A 29 -6.67 -9.23 16.23
N PHE A 30 -7.65 -8.34 16.08
CA PHE A 30 -9.02 -8.67 15.68
C PHE A 30 -9.49 -7.87 14.48
N LYS A 31 -10.43 -8.45 13.72
CA LYS A 31 -11.13 -7.82 12.60
C LYS A 31 -12.65 -7.93 12.76
N LEU A 32 -13.36 -6.94 12.23
CA LEU A 32 -14.82 -6.96 12.15
C LEU A 32 -15.25 -7.64 10.86
N VAL A 33 -16.29 -8.47 10.94
CA VAL A 33 -16.79 -9.26 9.81
C VAL A 33 -18.31 -9.13 9.72
N PHE A 34 -18.77 -8.84 8.50
CA PHE A 34 -20.18 -8.84 8.13
C PHE A 34 -20.76 -10.26 8.22
N ILE A 35 -21.94 -10.36 8.82
CA ILE A 35 -22.76 -11.56 8.88
C ILE A 35 -24.14 -11.26 8.27
N GLY A 36 -24.96 -12.29 8.04
CA GLY A 36 -26.26 -12.14 7.37
C GLY A 36 -27.24 -11.18 8.06
N VAL A 37 -27.02 -10.85 9.35
CA VAL A 37 -27.84 -9.91 10.13
C VAL A 37 -27.14 -8.58 10.42
N THR A 38 -25.97 -8.32 9.83
CA THR A 38 -25.24 -7.05 9.99
C THR A 38 -26.03 -5.91 9.38
N VAL A 39 -26.20 -4.83 10.15
CA VAL A 39 -26.84 -3.60 9.71
C VAL A 39 -25.79 -2.50 9.70
N VAL A 40 -25.70 -1.75 8.60
CA VAL A 40 -24.82 -0.60 8.51
C VAL A 40 -25.61 0.61 8.05
N ARG A 41 -25.40 1.73 8.74
CA ARG A 41 -26.04 3.01 8.47
C ARG A 41 -24.98 4.06 8.31
N GLU A 42 -25.07 4.86 7.26
CA GLU A 42 -24.24 6.06 7.14
C GLU A 42 -24.55 7.00 8.30
N CYS A 43 -23.51 7.56 8.91
CA CYS A 43 -23.60 8.45 10.03
C CYS A 43 -22.41 9.40 9.99
N VAL A 44 -22.68 10.69 9.84
CA VAL A 44 -21.66 11.72 9.78
C VAL A 44 -21.03 11.87 11.17
N LEU A 45 -19.82 11.33 11.33
CA LEU A 45 -19.01 11.48 12.53
C LEU A 45 -17.83 12.43 12.22
N GLY A 46 -17.77 13.57 12.91
CA GLY A 46 -16.79 14.63 12.64
C GLY A 46 -15.35 14.30 13.04
N ASP A 47 -15.16 13.38 13.99
CA ASP A 47 -13.86 13.17 14.64
C ASP A 47 -13.07 11.96 14.12
N ILE A 48 -13.58 11.25 13.11
CA ILE A 48 -12.87 10.09 12.54
C ILE A 48 -11.89 10.59 11.48
N PRO A 49 -10.57 10.37 11.65
CA PRO A 49 -9.60 10.75 10.61
C PRO A 49 -9.84 9.95 9.34
N PHE A 50 -10.00 10.63 8.20
CA PHE A 50 -10.27 9.99 6.91
C PHE A 50 -9.16 9.06 6.44
N ARG A 51 -7.91 9.39 6.77
CA ARG A 51 -6.74 8.58 6.45
C ARG A 51 -5.80 8.57 7.64
N LYS A 52 -5.37 7.37 8.02
CA LYS A 52 -4.32 7.17 9.01
C LYS A 52 -3.25 6.31 8.38
N TYR A 53 -2.25 6.96 7.80
CA TYR A 53 -1.12 6.24 7.22
C TYR A 53 -0.22 5.68 8.32
N ARG A 54 0.36 4.52 8.05
CA ARG A 54 1.47 3.96 8.82
C ARG A 54 2.61 3.66 7.87
N PHE A 55 3.50 4.65 7.73
CA PHE A 55 4.65 4.51 6.86
C PHE A 55 5.68 3.54 7.43
N ALA A 56 6.16 2.61 6.62
CA ALA A 56 7.30 1.78 6.95
C ALA A 56 8.60 2.58 6.80
N GLY A 57 9.51 2.44 7.78
CA GLY A 57 10.87 2.96 7.65
C GLY A 57 11.64 2.17 6.58
N PHE A 58 12.32 2.86 5.67
CA PHE A 58 13.02 2.18 4.59
C PHE A 58 14.17 1.33 5.13
N ALA A 59 14.88 1.83 6.15
CA ALA A 59 15.91 1.08 6.85
C ALA A 59 15.37 -0.24 7.44
N ASP A 60 14.19 -0.22 8.08
CA ASP A 60 13.57 -1.41 8.66
C ASP A 60 13.19 -2.42 7.58
N VAL A 61 12.61 -1.95 6.46
CA VAL A 61 12.25 -2.80 5.32
C VAL A 61 13.49 -3.46 4.72
N VAL A 62 14.57 -2.69 4.50
CA VAL A 62 15.85 -3.18 3.97
C VAL A 62 16.51 -4.17 4.94
N ALA A 63 16.46 -3.90 6.24
CA ALA A 63 17.01 -4.77 7.27
C ALA A 63 16.16 -6.02 7.55
N GLY A 64 15.01 -6.19 6.88
CA GLY A 64 14.09 -7.31 7.14
C GLY A 64 13.31 -7.19 8.45
N GLN A 65 13.32 -6.01 9.09
CA GLN A 65 12.71 -5.74 10.38
C GLN A 65 11.25 -5.29 10.24
N PHE A 66 10.40 -6.15 9.68
CA PHE A 66 8.98 -5.87 9.50
C PHE A 66 8.12 -7.10 9.82
N GLU A 67 6.83 -6.87 10.09
CA GLU A 67 5.90 -7.95 10.35
C GLU A 67 5.47 -8.63 9.04
N ARG A 68 5.80 -9.93 8.89
CA ARG A 68 5.43 -10.69 7.69
C ARG A 68 3.91 -10.72 7.50
N GLY A 69 3.48 -10.46 6.26
CA GLY A 69 2.06 -10.41 5.88
C GLY A 69 1.32 -9.14 6.32
N LEU A 70 1.95 -8.23 7.08
CA LEU A 70 1.39 -6.90 7.32
C LEU A 70 1.62 -6.03 6.08
N LEU A 71 0.55 -5.43 5.56
CA LEU A 71 0.63 -4.44 4.51
C LEU A 71 1.02 -3.09 5.12
N VAL A 72 1.86 -2.34 4.43
CA VAL A 72 2.44 -1.09 4.93
C VAL A 72 2.19 0.05 3.96
N ASP A 73 2.21 1.29 4.46
CA ASP A 73 2.27 2.45 3.58
C ASP A 73 3.74 2.82 3.33
N VAL A 74 4.05 3.35 2.15
CA VAL A 74 5.40 3.78 1.76
C VAL A 74 5.30 5.17 1.17
N ILE A 75 6.20 6.06 1.56
CA ILE A 75 6.33 7.40 0.98
C ILE A 75 7.79 7.69 0.68
N GLY A 76 8.07 8.23 -0.50
CA GLY A 76 9.42 8.59 -0.90
C GLY A 76 9.45 9.34 -2.22
N VAL A 77 10.64 9.79 -2.61
CA VAL A 77 10.89 10.45 -3.89
C VAL A 77 11.31 9.40 -4.92
N VAL A 78 10.79 9.48 -6.14
CA VAL A 78 11.24 8.64 -7.26
C VAL A 78 12.69 9.00 -7.59
N GLU A 79 13.58 8.04 -7.40
CA GLU A 79 15.00 8.19 -7.74
C GLU A 79 15.27 7.72 -9.17
N GLU A 80 14.74 6.55 -9.54
CA GLU A 80 15.07 5.89 -10.79
C GLU A 80 13.94 4.94 -11.22
N VAL A 81 13.60 4.92 -12.50
CA VAL A 81 12.79 3.85 -13.09
C VAL A 81 13.72 2.80 -13.69
N VAL A 82 13.73 1.61 -13.10
CA VAL A 82 14.66 0.50 -13.44
C VAL A 82 14.13 -0.37 -14.57
N PHE A 83 12.81 -0.54 -14.65
CA PHE A 83 12.18 -1.42 -15.64
C PHE A 83 10.78 -0.93 -16.00
N ARG A 84 10.43 -1.03 -17.29
CA ARG A 84 9.10 -0.72 -17.81
C ARG A 84 8.61 -1.86 -18.71
N GLN A 85 7.43 -2.39 -18.44
CA GLN A 85 6.70 -3.31 -19.32
C GLN A 85 5.24 -2.88 -19.38
N VAL A 86 4.85 -2.27 -20.49
CA VAL A 86 3.51 -1.70 -20.71
C VAL A 86 2.64 -2.51 -21.66
N SER A 87 3.23 -3.47 -22.38
CA SER A 87 2.55 -4.32 -23.34
C SER A 87 2.62 -5.80 -22.93
N GLY A 88 1.69 -6.59 -23.48
CA GLY A 88 1.59 -8.02 -23.19
C GLY A 88 1.05 -8.34 -21.79
N LYS A 89 1.21 -9.61 -21.38
CA LYS A 89 0.82 -10.08 -20.04
C LYS A 89 1.84 -9.65 -18.99
N GLY A 90 1.37 -9.28 -17.81
CA GLY A 90 2.23 -8.91 -16.68
C GLY A 90 2.81 -7.50 -16.77
N ARG A 91 1.98 -6.53 -17.18
CA ARG A 91 2.36 -5.11 -17.23
C ARG A 91 2.84 -4.67 -15.86
N ARG A 92 4.05 -4.12 -15.79
CA ARG A 92 4.67 -3.67 -14.54
C ARG A 92 5.75 -2.63 -14.77
N VAL A 93 5.98 -1.85 -13.74
CA VAL A 93 7.09 -0.90 -13.64
C VAL A 93 7.84 -1.18 -12.36
N VAL A 94 9.17 -1.24 -12.44
CA VAL A 94 10.05 -1.32 -11.28
C VAL A 94 10.80 -0.01 -11.18
N PHE A 95 10.76 0.61 -10.00
CA PHE A 95 11.41 1.89 -9.74
C PHE A 95 11.97 1.90 -8.32
N LYS A 96 12.88 2.83 -8.04
CA LYS A 96 13.44 3.05 -6.71
C LYS A 96 12.83 4.30 -6.10
N LEU A 97 12.35 4.16 -4.88
CA LEU A 97 12.03 5.29 -4.01
C LEU A 97 13.22 5.57 -3.10
N LYS A 98 13.44 6.86 -2.81
CA LYS A 98 14.40 7.35 -1.83
C LYS A 98 13.69 8.07 -0.69
N ASP A 99 14.06 7.75 0.55
CA ASP A 99 13.57 8.48 1.72
C ASP A 99 14.47 9.67 2.09
N LEU A 100 14.11 10.40 3.14
CA LEU A 100 14.90 11.54 3.62
C LEU A 100 16.28 11.13 4.14
N SER A 101 16.43 9.88 4.58
CA SER A 101 17.69 9.29 5.05
C SER A 101 18.53 8.70 3.91
N GLN A 102 18.18 8.97 2.65
CA GLN A 102 18.86 8.49 1.44
C GLN A 102 18.82 6.96 1.25
N GLN A 103 17.97 6.26 2.00
CA GLN A 103 17.76 4.83 1.82
C GLN A 103 16.89 4.58 0.58
N LEU A 104 17.18 3.49 -0.14
CA LEU A 104 16.48 3.14 -1.36
C LEU A 104 15.59 1.91 -1.14
N LEU A 105 14.36 1.98 -1.66
CA LEU A 105 13.46 0.84 -1.77
C LEU A 105 13.10 0.59 -3.24
N SER A 106 13.26 -0.67 -3.67
CA SER A 106 12.74 -1.10 -4.97
C SER A 106 11.25 -1.40 -4.86
N CYS A 107 10.44 -0.67 -5.63
CA CYS A 107 9.00 -0.80 -5.68
C CYS A 107 8.58 -1.38 -7.04
N THR A 108 7.49 -2.14 -7.05
CA THR A 108 6.88 -2.64 -8.29
C THR A 108 5.39 -2.34 -8.29
N LEU A 109 4.92 -1.65 -9.33
CA LEU A 109 3.49 -1.48 -9.61
C LEU A 109 3.09 -2.35 -10.78
N TRP A 110 1.87 -2.91 -10.72
CA TRP A 110 1.34 -3.83 -11.71
C TRP A 110 0.11 -3.26 -12.40
N ASP A 111 -0.15 -3.73 -13.61
CA ASP A 111 -1.37 -3.49 -14.39
C ASP A 111 -1.76 -2.01 -14.45
N ASP A 112 -2.93 -1.65 -13.93
CA ASP A 112 -3.48 -0.31 -14.10
C ASP A 112 -2.67 0.73 -13.29
N TYR A 113 -2.10 0.34 -12.14
CA TYR A 113 -1.21 1.20 -11.38
C TYR A 113 0.09 1.49 -12.14
N CYS A 114 0.61 0.49 -12.86
CA CYS A 114 1.77 0.67 -13.74
C CYS A 114 1.46 1.71 -14.82
N LEU A 115 0.33 1.56 -15.51
CA LEU A 115 -0.05 2.49 -16.59
C LEU A 115 -0.32 3.91 -16.08
N GLN A 116 -1.01 4.05 -14.95
CA GLN A 116 -1.26 5.37 -14.35
C GLN A 116 0.04 6.06 -13.93
N PHE A 117 0.94 5.34 -13.28
CA PHE A 117 2.23 5.88 -12.86
C PHE A 117 3.10 6.27 -14.04
N LEU A 118 3.24 5.40 -15.04
CA LEU A 118 4.05 5.71 -16.22
C LEU A 118 3.48 6.87 -17.04
N LYS A 119 2.15 6.92 -17.21
CA LYS A 119 1.51 8.07 -17.83
C LYS A 119 1.83 9.37 -17.10
N PHE A 120 1.74 9.38 -15.77
CA PHE A 120 2.12 10.56 -14.99
C PHE A 120 3.58 10.96 -15.21
N LEU A 121 4.51 9.99 -15.24
CA LEU A 121 5.92 10.27 -15.48
C LEU A 121 6.19 10.82 -16.87
N ASP A 122 5.53 10.27 -17.89
CA ASP A 122 5.71 10.69 -19.28
C ASP A 122 5.09 12.08 -19.54
N ASP A 123 4.01 12.43 -18.82
CA ASP A 123 3.34 13.74 -18.87
C ASP A 123 4.01 14.80 -17.93
N TYR A 124 5.01 14.44 -17.14
CA TYR A 124 5.62 15.34 -16.14
C TYR A 124 6.64 16.29 -16.78
N GLU A 125 6.31 17.58 -16.84
CA GLU A 125 7.17 18.65 -17.40
C GLU A 125 7.93 19.47 -16.33
N GLY A 126 7.87 19.06 -15.06
CA GLY A 126 8.54 19.77 -13.97
C GLY A 126 10.01 19.36 -13.77
N ASP A 127 10.79 20.23 -13.13
CA ASP A 127 12.18 19.94 -12.72
C ASP A 127 12.29 19.43 -11.27
N GLY A 128 11.15 19.30 -10.58
CA GLY A 128 11.08 18.96 -9.16
C GLY A 128 11.12 17.45 -8.87
N PRO A 129 11.42 17.07 -7.62
CA PRO A 129 11.33 15.67 -7.20
C PRO A 129 9.88 15.16 -7.24
N ILE A 130 9.68 13.97 -7.80
CA ILE A 130 8.37 13.31 -7.83
C ILE A 130 8.20 12.52 -6.54
N THR A 131 7.31 12.96 -5.65
CA THR A 131 6.97 12.23 -4.42
C THR A 131 5.84 11.24 -4.68
N VAL A 132 6.00 10.00 -4.24
CA VAL A 132 5.01 8.93 -4.38
C VAL A 132 4.60 8.43 -3.01
N LEU A 133 3.28 8.29 -2.82
CA LEU A 133 2.67 7.62 -1.69
C LEU A 133 2.02 6.32 -2.19
N LEU A 134 2.45 5.19 -1.64
CA LEU A 134 1.87 3.88 -1.92
C LEU A 134 1.19 3.35 -0.66
N SER A 135 -0.10 3.04 -0.73
CA SER A 135 -0.84 2.48 0.41
C SER A 135 -0.97 0.97 0.33
N HIS A 136 -1.00 0.32 1.50
CA HIS A 136 -1.21 -1.13 1.62
C HIS A 136 -0.24 -2.01 0.78
N CYS A 137 1.01 -1.59 0.70
CA CYS A 137 2.08 -2.31 0.02
C CYS A 137 2.39 -3.64 0.69
N ARG A 138 2.59 -4.66 -0.13
CA ARG A 138 3.21 -5.91 0.31
C ARG A 138 4.72 -5.77 0.26
N ILE A 139 5.38 -6.06 1.38
CA ILE A 139 6.84 -6.25 1.40
C ILE A 139 7.16 -7.66 0.93
N LYS A 140 8.12 -7.78 0.02
CA LYS A 140 8.69 -9.05 -0.42
C LYS A 140 10.18 -9.04 -0.08
N GLU A 141 10.62 -10.03 0.69
CA GLU A 141 12.05 -10.22 0.95
C GLU A 141 12.79 -10.46 -0.37
N ALA A 142 13.99 -9.89 -0.51
CA ALA A 142 14.89 -10.31 -1.57
C ALA A 142 15.17 -11.80 -1.36
N GLN A 143 14.83 -12.63 -2.35
CA GLN A 143 15.34 -13.99 -2.34
C GLN A 143 16.83 -13.86 -2.56
N ASP A 144 17.64 -14.29 -1.59
CA ASP A 144 19.04 -14.56 -1.86
C ASP A 144 19.08 -15.52 -3.04
N ILE A 145 19.47 -15.00 -4.21
CA ILE A 145 19.97 -15.85 -5.27
C ILE A 145 21.25 -16.40 -4.66
N SER A 146 21.15 -17.56 -4.01
CA SER A 146 22.32 -18.36 -3.73
C SER A 146 22.97 -18.62 -5.07
N SER A 147 23.97 -17.80 -5.39
CA SER A 147 24.97 -18.11 -6.39
C SER A 147 25.53 -19.46 -5.99
N SER A 148 25.13 -20.49 -6.74
CA SER A 148 25.70 -21.83 -6.65
C SER A 148 27.18 -21.79 -7.03
#